data_AF-F4WJM2-F1
#
_entry.id   AF-F4WJM2-F1
#
_cell.length_a   1.000
_cell.length_b   1.000
_cell.length_c   1.000
_cell.angle_alpha   90.00
_cell.angle_beta   90.00
_cell.angle_gamma   90.00
#
_symmetry.space_group_name_H-M   'P 1'
#
loop_
_entity.id
_entity.type
_entity.pdbx_description
1 polymer ?
#
loop_
_entity_poly.entity_id
_entity_poly.type
_entity_poly.pdbx_seq_one_letter_code
_entity_poly.pdbx_strand_id
1 'polypeptide(L)' 'MSSFVPTNYDLRTALIFCYHLKKTAAESHRMLVETYGEHALGKTQCFEWFKKFKSDLT' A
#
# COMPACT_ATOMS: atom_id res chain seq x y z
N MET A 1 17.08 9.89 -8.57
CA MET A 1 16.12 9.09 -7.79
C MET A 1 16.88 8.45 -6.64
N SER A 2 16.34 8.50 -5.42
CA SER A 2 16.94 7.84 -4.25
C SER A 2 17.04 6.33 -4.49
N SER A 3 18.12 5.69 -4.03
CA SER A 3 18.32 4.22 -4.07
C SER A 3 17.49 3.49 -3.00
N PHE A 4 16.40 4.11 -2.54
CA PHE A 4 15.57 3.55 -1.50
C PHE A 4 14.81 2.33 -2.02
N VAL A 5 15.15 1.16 -1.47
CA VAL A 5 14.44 -0.10 -1.72
C VAL A 5 13.51 -0.33 -0.53
N PRO A 6 12.19 -0.29 -0.71
CA PRO A 6 11.26 -0.45 0.40
C PRO A 6 11.27 -1.89 0.91
N THR A 7 11.20 -2.04 2.23
CA THR A 7 10.92 -3.32 2.88
C THR A 7 9.40 -3.59 2.91
N ASN A 8 9.01 -4.81 3.27
CA ASN A 8 7.59 -5.14 3.50
C ASN A 8 6.94 -4.26 4.58
N TYR A 9 7.72 -3.82 5.58
CA TYR A 9 7.23 -2.91 6.62
C TYR A 9 6.93 -1.53 6.06
N ASP A 10 7.81 -1.00 5.19
CA ASP A 10 7.63 0.30 4.55
C ASP A 10 6.38 0.31 3.67
N LEU A 11 6.20 -0.74 2.86
CA LEU A 11 5.04 -0.87 1.97
C LEU A 11 3.72 -0.96 2.76
N ARG A 12 3.69 -1.70 3.87
CA ARG A 12 2.50 -1.79 4.73
C ARG A 12 2.21 -0.45 5.42
N THR A 13 3.24 0.25 5.88
CA THR A 13 3.10 1.58 6.47
C THR A 13 2.55 2.58 5.45
N ALA A 14 3.05 2.54 4.21
CA ALA A 14 2.53 3.34 3.10
C ALA A 14 1.07 3.01 2.78
N LEU A 15 0.66 1.74 2.82
CA LEU A 15 -0.75 1.35 2.64
C LEU A 15 -1.66 1.87 3.77
N ILE A 16 -1.20 1.80 5.03
CA ILE A 16 -1.93 2.34 6.18
C ILE A 16 -2.11 3.86 6.02
N PHE A 17 -1.04 4.56 5.64
CA PHE A 17 -1.11 5.99 5.32
C PHE A 17 -2.14 6.30 4.22
N CYS A 18 -2.11 5.57 3.10
CA CYS A 18 -3.08 5.74 2.03
C CYS A 18 -4.53 5.47 2.49
N TYR A 19 -4.74 4.47 3.34
CA TYR A 19 -6.04 4.16 3.92
C TYR A 19 -6.57 5.31 4.80
N HIS A 20 -5.71 5.90 5.64
CA HIS A 20 -6.09 7.07 6.44
C HIS A 20 -6.37 8.31 5.58
N LEU A 21 -5.68 8.46 4.44
CA LEU A 21 -5.99 9.45 3.40
C LEU A 21 -7.30 9.17 2.63
N LYS A 22 -8.06 8.15 3.03
CA LYS A 22 -9.33 7.73 2.39
C LYS A 22 -9.16 7.32 0.93
N LYS A 23 -7.95 6.95 0.51
CA LYS A 23 -7.71 6.34 -0.80
C LYS A 23 -8.34 4.96 -0.86
N THR A 24 -8.75 4.55 -2.06
CA THR A 24 -9.14 3.17 -2.33
C THR A 24 -7.92 2.26 -2.44
N ALA A 25 -8.11 0.94 -2.32
CA ALA A 25 -7.03 -0.04 -2.55
C ALA A 25 -6.43 0.08 -3.97
N ALA A 26 -7.27 0.41 -4.96
CA ALA A 26 -6.84 0.58 -6.35
C ALA A 26 -5.96 1.82 -6.53
N GLU A 27 -6.35 2.96 -5.96
CA GLU A 27 -5.53 4.19 -5.99
C GLU A 27 -4.22 3.98 -5.23
N SER A 28 -4.27 3.37 -4.05
CA SER A 28 -3.07 3.09 -3.24
C SER A 28 -2.10 2.19 -3.96
N HIS A 29 -2.58 1.14 -4.62
CA HIS A 29 -1.74 0.27 -5.46
C HIS A 29 -1.09 1.05 -6.61
N ARG A 30 -1.82 1.94 -7.30
CA ARG A 30 -1.23 2.77 -8.37
C ARG A 30 -0.11 3.66 -7.83
N MET A 31 -0.35 4.32 -6.70
CA MET A 31 0.66 5.17 -6.05
C MET A 31 1.91 4.38 -5.66
N LEU A 32 1.75 3.18 -5.11
CA LEU A 32 2.89 2.31 -4.77
C LEU A 32 3.67 1.87 -6.01
N VAL A 33 3.01 1.48 -7.10
CA VAL A 33 3.68 1.10 -8.35
C VAL A 33 4.41 2.28 -8.97
N GLU A 34 3.80 3.47 -8.97
CA GLU A 34 4.44 4.68 -9.50
C GLU A 34 5.67 5.09 -8.68
N THR A 35 5.64 4.86 -7.36
CA THR A 35 6.72 5.27 -6.44
C THR A 35 7.84 4.24 -6.34
N TYR A 36 7.49 2.95 -6.26
CA TYR A 36 8.41 1.86 -5.93
C TYR A 36 8.62 0.86 -7.08
N GLY A 37 7.90 1.00 -8.19
CA GLY A 37 8.05 0.16 -9.37
C GLY A 37 7.84 -1.33 -9.05
N GLU A 38 8.82 -2.14 -9.41
CA GLU A 38 8.84 -3.60 -9.19
C GLU A 38 8.86 -4.00 -7.71
N HIS A 39 9.26 -3.10 -6.81
CA HIS A 39 9.24 -3.35 -5.37
C HIS A 39 7.86 -3.10 -4.74
N ALA A 40 6.87 -2.66 -5.50
CA ALA A 40 5.52 -2.43 -5.00
C ALA A 40 4.79 -3.74 -4.64
N LEU A 41 3.84 -3.65 -3.71
CA LEU A 41 2.95 -4.77 -3.41
C LEU A 41 2.05 -5.07 -4.60
N GLY A 42 1.87 -6.36 -4.90
CA GLY A 42 0.91 -6.80 -5.90
C GLY A 42 -0.53 -6.42 -5.56
N LYS A 43 -1.35 -6.22 -6.59
CA LYS A 43 -2.76 -5.79 -6.47
C LYS A 43 -3.55 -6.61 -5.46
N THR A 44 -3.49 -7.93 -5.52
CA THR A 44 -4.23 -8.80 -4.59
C THR A 44 -3.82 -8.57 -3.13
N GLN A 45 -2.52 -8.44 -2.86
CA GLN A 45 -2.01 -8.21 -1.51
C GLN A 45 -2.49 -6.85 -0.96
N CYS A 46 -2.49 -5.81 -1.79
CA CYS A 46 -3.03 -4.50 -1.43
C CYS A 46 -4.51 -4.59 -1.03
N PHE A 47 -5.33 -5.30 -1.81
CA PHE A 47 -6.75 -5.47 -1.52
C PHE A 47 -7.00 -6.27 -0.23
N GLU A 48 -6.23 -7.33 0.02
CA GLU A 48 -6.33 -8.10 1.27
C GLU A 48 -5.96 -7.26 2.50
N TRP A 49 -4.94 -6.41 2.40
CA TRP A 49 -4.62 -5.46 3.47
C TRP A 49 -5.76 -4.48 3.74
N PHE A 50 -6.36 -3.93 2.69
CA PHE A 50 -7.50 -3.02 2.81
C PHE A 50 -8.73 -3.68 3.42
N LYS A 51 -8.95 -4.98 3.18
CA LYS A 51 -10.00 -5.74 3.89
C LYS A 51 -9.71 -5.82 5.38
N LYS A 52 -8.46 -6.12 5.77
CA LYS A 52 -8.05 -6.18 7.18
C LYS A 52 -8.19 -4.83 7.90
N PHE A 53 -7.79 -3.73 7.26
CA PHE A 53 -7.95 -2.39 7.84
C PHE A 53 -9.40 -2.00 8.08
N LYS A 54 -10.33 -2.58 7.31
CA LYS A 54 -11.76 -2.40 7.53
C LYS A 54 -12.30 -3.29 8.65
N SER A 55 -11.80 -4.53 8.76
CA SER A 55 -12.22 -5.43 9.85
C SER A 55 -11.72 -4.97 11.21
N ASP A 56 -10.53 -4.40 11.29
CA ASP A 56 -9.95 -3.89 12.55
C ASP A 56 -10.63 -2.62 13.07
N LEU A 57 -11.53 -2.02 12.28
CA LEU A 57 -12.31 -0.82 12.63
C LEU A 57 -13.76 -1.16 13.06
N THR A 58 -14.11 -2.44 13.15
CA THR A 58 -15.40 -2.98 13.61
C THR A 58 -15.22 -3.82 14.85
#